data_AF-A0A7Y9W2Y4-F1
#
_entry.id   AF-A0A7Y9W2Y4-F1
#
_cell.length_a   1.000
_cell.length_b   1.000
_cell.length_c   1.000
_cell.angle_alpha   90.00
_cell.angle_beta   90.00
_cell.angle_gamma   90.00
#
_symmetry.space_group_name_H-M   'P 1'
#
loop_
_entity.id
_entity.type
_entity.pdbx_description
1 polymer ?
#
loop_
_entity_poly.entity_id
_entity_poly.type
_entity_poly.pdbx_seq_one_letter_code
_entity_poly.pdbx_strand_id
1 'polypeptide(L)'
;MTDLFGRTCAEHFYDGIHLAGSFLATAADKLRAASSLGRRALADTALTSVVTVGSECRLRNIATGLPYHVSSIYGFQPQPFLAEPSGSLSFHDEAPAIEFDLQSAYWIEGIVVHNSVAGPDRARSLAVSLSNDRVDYQPVFAPDQAAWPVFGAWQDALTIEIDATAPQRFVKLHLREKTYFHLDCVQVYVRSFLSDTDSRGDTRR
;
A
#
# COMPACT_ATOMS: atom_id res chain seq x y z
N MET A 1 14.57 -20.36 -4.25
CA MET A 1 14.62 -20.13 -2.80
C MET A 1 13.20 -19.80 -2.38
N THR A 2 12.67 -20.51 -1.39
CA THR A 2 11.28 -20.36 -0.91
C THR A 2 11.26 -19.75 0.49
N ASP A 3 10.26 -18.94 0.81
CA ASP A 3 10.06 -18.36 2.14
C ASP A 3 9.48 -19.37 3.15
N LEU A 4 9.23 -18.91 4.38
CA LEU A 4 8.62 -19.72 5.46
C LEU A 4 7.21 -20.24 5.13
N PHE A 5 6.56 -19.67 4.11
CA PHE A 5 5.24 -20.07 3.63
C PHE A 5 5.31 -20.89 2.32
N GLY A 6 6.51 -21.32 1.92
CA GLY A 6 6.73 -22.11 0.72
C GLY A 6 6.66 -21.32 -0.59
N ARG A 7 6.61 -19.99 -0.53
CA ARG A 7 6.50 -19.10 -1.70
C ARG A 7 7.86 -18.85 -2.31
N THR A 8 7.97 -18.98 -3.63
CA THR A 8 9.19 -18.77 -4.41
C THR A 8 9.54 -17.28 -4.52
N CYS A 9 10.79 -16.95 -4.85
CA CYS A 9 11.18 -15.57 -5.19
C CYS A 9 10.24 -14.97 -6.26
N ALA A 10 9.86 -15.75 -7.28
CA ALA A 10 8.94 -15.32 -8.32
C ALA A 10 7.56 -14.92 -7.76
N GLU A 11 7.13 -15.56 -6.68
CA GLU A 11 5.88 -15.24 -5.99
C GLU A 11 5.90 -13.92 -5.21
N HIS A 12 7.07 -13.51 -4.72
CA HIS A 12 7.27 -12.19 -4.12
C HIS A 12 7.60 -11.11 -5.17
N PHE A 13 8.09 -11.50 -6.35
CA PHE A 13 8.23 -10.60 -7.51
C PHE A 13 6.89 -10.29 -8.19
N TYR A 14 5.77 -10.86 -7.73
CA TYR A 14 4.42 -10.43 -8.12
C TYR A 14 4.06 -9.03 -7.55
N ASP A 15 5.02 -8.10 -7.55
CA ASP A 15 4.90 -6.67 -7.23
C ASP A 15 4.20 -5.88 -8.37
N GLY A 16 3.37 -6.56 -9.15
CA GLY A 16 2.59 -5.94 -10.22
C GLY A 16 3.21 -5.84 -11.61
N ILE A 17 4.32 -6.52 -11.85
CA ILE A 17 4.81 -6.75 -13.21
C ILE A 17 4.47 -8.20 -13.58
N HIS A 18 3.50 -8.40 -14.47
CA HIS A 18 3.35 -9.67 -15.16
C HIS A 18 4.60 -9.95 -15.99
N LEU A 19 5.58 -10.59 -15.37
CA LEU A 19 6.71 -11.18 -16.06
C LEU A 19 6.66 -12.66 -15.80
N ALA A 20 5.70 -13.34 -16.44
CA ALA A 20 5.96 -14.73 -16.81
C ALA A 20 7.34 -14.73 -17.51
N GLY A 21 8.26 -15.62 -17.14
CA GLY A 21 9.67 -15.55 -17.58
C GLY A 21 9.88 -15.45 -19.10
N SER A 22 8.88 -15.83 -19.90
CA SER A 22 8.83 -15.60 -21.36
C SER A 22 8.59 -14.14 -21.78
N PHE A 23 7.90 -13.34 -20.96
CA PHE A 23 7.60 -11.93 -21.21
C PHE A 23 8.72 -10.97 -20.83
N LEU A 24 9.69 -11.32 -19.97
CA LEU A 24 10.86 -10.46 -19.72
C LEU A 24 11.74 -10.30 -20.95
N ALA A 25 12.06 -11.44 -21.57
CA ALA A 25 12.76 -11.45 -22.86
C ALA A 25 11.92 -10.73 -23.91
N THR A 26 10.61 -11.00 -23.97
CA THR A 26 9.70 -10.37 -24.94
C THR A 26 9.53 -8.86 -24.70
N ALA A 27 9.49 -8.39 -23.45
CA ALA A 27 9.38 -6.97 -23.10
C ALA A 27 10.69 -6.25 -23.38
N ALA A 28 11.84 -6.85 -23.02
CA ALA A 28 13.15 -6.34 -23.39
C ALA A 28 13.34 -6.29 -24.91
N ASP A 29 12.89 -7.31 -25.64
CA ASP A 29 12.99 -7.37 -27.10
C ASP A 29 12.01 -6.40 -27.78
N LYS A 30 10.80 -6.22 -27.24
CA LYS A 30 9.86 -5.19 -27.72
C LYS A 30 10.34 -3.77 -27.43
N LEU A 31 10.99 -3.54 -26.29
CA LEU A 31 11.63 -2.25 -25.95
C LEU A 31 12.85 -1.98 -26.84
N ARG A 32 13.69 -3.00 -27.10
CA ARG A 32 14.80 -2.90 -28.06
C ARG A 32 14.29 -2.63 -29.47
N ALA A 33 13.22 -3.31 -29.91
CA ALA A 33 12.58 -3.06 -31.20
C ALA A 33 12.00 -1.63 -31.29
N ALA A 34 11.38 -1.11 -30.23
CA ALA A 34 10.92 0.28 -30.17
C ALA A 34 12.08 1.29 -30.22
N SER A 35 13.23 0.96 -29.63
CA SER A 35 14.44 1.78 -29.69
C SER A 35 15.07 1.81 -31.09
N SER A 36 14.96 0.73 -31.87
CA SER A 36 15.39 0.67 -33.28
C SER A 36 14.48 1.45 -34.24
N LEU A 37 13.27 1.82 -33.81
CA LEU A 37 12.30 2.60 -34.58
C LEU A 37 12.38 4.12 -34.30
N GLY A 38 13.47 4.60 -33.68
CA GLY A 38 13.68 6.03 -33.40
C GLY A 38 12.82 6.60 -32.26
N ARG A 39 12.14 5.76 -31.47
CA ARG A 39 11.32 6.17 -30.31
C ARG A 39 12.09 6.08 -28.98
N ARG A 40 13.40 6.33 -28.99
CA ARG A 40 14.26 6.26 -27.79
C ARG A 40 13.72 7.06 -26.62
N ALA A 41 13.23 8.29 -26.85
CA ALA A 41 12.71 9.14 -25.78
C ALA A 41 11.51 8.53 -25.03
N LEU A 42 10.64 7.77 -25.69
CA LEU A 42 9.48 7.11 -25.06
C LEU A 42 9.90 5.85 -24.27
N ALA A 43 10.89 5.11 -24.77
CA ALA A 43 11.45 3.96 -24.06
C ALA A 43 12.26 4.41 -22.84
N ASP A 44 13.08 5.45 -22.97
CA ASP A 44 13.92 5.99 -21.89
C ASP A 44 13.06 6.63 -20.78
N THR A 45 11.95 7.29 -21.12
CA THR A 45 10.99 7.83 -20.13
C THR A 45 10.15 6.74 -19.44
N ALA A 46 9.93 5.59 -20.12
CA ALA A 46 9.27 4.44 -19.51
C ALA A 46 10.22 3.58 -18.64
N LEU A 47 11.53 3.69 -18.87
CA LEU A 47 12.60 2.95 -18.17
C LEU A 47 13.25 3.72 -17.01
N THR A 48 12.79 4.94 -16.70
CA THR A 48 13.46 5.81 -15.73
C THR A 48 13.41 5.35 -14.26
N SER A 49 12.61 4.33 -13.92
CA SER A 49 12.78 3.65 -12.62
C SER A 49 13.75 2.48 -12.78
N VAL A 50 15.04 2.76 -12.57
CA VAL A 50 16.01 1.69 -12.28
C VAL A 50 15.64 1.11 -10.93
N VAL A 51 14.82 0.06 -10.93
CA VAL A 51 14.46 -0.64 -9.70
C VAL A 51 15.61 -1.58 -9.33
N THR A 52 16.26 -1.34 -8.19
CA THR A 52 17.30 -2.22 -7.68
C THR A 52 16.68 -3.41 -6.99
N VAL A 53 16.99 -4.60 -7.50
CA VAL A 53 16.56 -5.88 -6.94
C VAL A 53 17.66 -6.42 -6.03
N GLY A 54 17.35 -6.57 -4.75
CA GLY A 54 18.24 -7.15 -3.75
C GLY A 54 18.24 -8.68 -3.77
N SER A 55 19.17 -9.27 -3.01
CA SER A 55 19.27 -10.72 -2.81
C SER A 55 18.40 -11.24 -1.66
N GLU A 56 17.77 -10.35 -0.88
CA GLU A 56 17.01 -10.68 0.31
C GLU A 56 15.56 -10.18 0.20
N CYS A 57 14.63 -11.01 0.64
CA CYS A 57 13.22 -10.66 0.75
C CYS A 57 12.99 -9.91 2.07
N ARG A 58 12.42 -8.71 2.00
CA ARG A 58 12.19 -7.85 3.17
C ARG A 58 10.77 -7.30 3.16
N LEU A 59 10.26 -6.94 4.34
CA LEU A 59 9.01 -6.19 4.44
C LEU A 59 9.23 -4.76 3.91
N ARG A 60 8.32 -4.31 3.06
CA ARG A 60 8.36 -2.99 2.42
C ARG A 60 6.99 -2.33 2.50
N ASN A 61 6.96 -1.07 2.92
CA ASN A 61 5.74 -0.25 2.89
C ASN A 61 5.48 0.23 1.46
N ILE A 62 4.37 -0.18 0.87
CA ILE A 62 3.96 0.21 -0.48
C ILE A 62 2.88 1.30 -0.51
N ALA A 63 2.40 1.77 0.64
CA ALA A 63 1.32 2.75 0.72
C ALA A 63 1.74 4.19 0.37
N THR A 64 3.05 4.46 0.40
CA THR A 64 3.62 5.81 0.20
C THR A 64 3.31 6.35 -1.20
N GLY A 65 2.71 7.54 -1.26
CA GLY A 65 2.46 8.25 -2.52
C GLY A 65 1.37 7.61 -3.40
N LEU A 66 0.67 6.58 -2.90
CA LEU A 66 -0.39 5.94 -3.66
C LEU A 66 -1.62 6.82 -3.82
N PRO A 67 -2.38 6.64 -4.92
CA PRO A 67 -3.71 7.20 -5.04
C PRO A 67 -4.65 6.55 -4.02
N TYR A 68 -5.56 7.35 -3.47
CA TYR A 68 -6.63 6.88 -2.62
C TYR A 68 -7.92 7.63 -2.91
N HIS A 69 -9.04 7.03 -2.49
CA HIS A 69 -10.37 7.59 -2.54
C HIS A 69 -10.93 7.68 -1.13
N VAL A 70 -11.58 8.80 -0.80
CA VAL A 70 -12.30 8.98 0.46
C VAL A 70 -13.80 9.13 0.19
N SER A 71 -14.64 8.65 1.11
CA SER A 71 -16.10 8.74 0.96
C SER A 71 -16.60 10.19 0.98
N SER A 72 -15.94 11.06 1.74
CA SER A 72 -16.18 12.50 1.77
C SER A 72 -14.90 13.25 2.14
N ILE A 73 -14.89 14.58 2.00
CA ILE A 73 -13.80 15.44 2.46
C ILE A 73 -14.39 16.46 3.44
N TYR A 74 -13.75 16.63 4.60
CA TYR A 74 -14.09 17.69 5.54
C TYR A 74 -12.88 18.61 5.76
N GLY A 75 -12.98 19.87 5.34
CA GLY A 75 -11.90 20.85 5.47
C GLY A 75 -10.93 20.84 4.28
N PHE A 76 -9.65 20.60 4.53
CA PHE A 76 -8.58 20.72 3.53
C PHE A 76 -8.53 19.53 2.56
N GLN A 77 -7.96 19.80 1.38
CA GLN A 77 -7.72 18.79 0.35
C GLN A 77 -6.78 17.71 0.92
N PRO A 78 -7.14 16.43 0.80
CA PRO A 78 -6.38 15.38 1.45
C PRO A 78 -5.01 15.24 0.73
N GLN A 79 -3.92 15.24 1.50
CA GLN A 79 -2.55 15.16 0.97
C GLN A 79 -2.19 13.71 0.59
N PRO A 80 -1.28 13.46 -0.36
CA PRO A 80 -0.78 12.10 -0.63
C PRO A 80 -0.32 11.42 0.66
N PHE A 81 -0.54 10.10 0.80
CA PHE A 81 -0.04 9.39 1.97
C PHE A 81 1.48 9.48 2.02
N LEU A 82 1.99 10.07 3.11
CA LEU A 82 3.41 10.12 3.38
C LEU A 82 3.85 8.79 4.00
N ALA A 83 5.11 8.41 3.75
CA ALA A 83 5.72 7.20 4.33
C ALA A 83 5.72 7.23 5.87
N GLU A 84 5.69 8.44 6.42
CA GLU A 84 5.78 8.76 7.84
C GLU A 84 4.51 9.49 8.32
N PRO A 85 4.15 9.37 9.61
CA PRO A 85 3.12 10.18 10.26
C PRO A 85 3.29 11.67 10.01
N SER A 86 2.21 12.34 9.62
CA SER A 86 2.17 13.78 9.27
C SER A 86 0.89 14.50 9.70
N GLY A 87 -0.13 13.75 10.11
CA GLY A 87 -1.18 14.22 11.02
C GLY A 87 -2.44 14.81 10.39
N SER A 88 -2.75 14.60 9.10
CA SER A 88 -3.72 15.48 8.43
C SER A 88 -4.73 14.84 7.46
N LEU A 89 -5.32 13.68 7.79
CA LEU A 89 -6.51 13.21 7.06
C LEU A 89 -7.75 13.25 7.95
N SER A 90 -8.80 13.91 7.46
CA SER A 90 -10.07 14.04 8.17
C SER A 90 -11.24 14.03 7.19
N PHE A 91 -12.20 13.15 7.43
CA PHE A 91 -13.40 13.00 6.61
C PHE A 91 -14.60 12.66 7.49
N HIS A 92 -15.80 13.00 7.03
CA HIS A 92 -17.02 12.92 7.83
C HIS A 92 -18.20 12.45 6.98
N ASP A 93 -18.78 11.30 7.34
CA ASP A 93 -19.87 10.68 6.58
C ASP A 93 -20.69 9.75 7.49
N GLU A 94 -21.77 9.17 6.96
CA GLU A 94 -22.54 8.13 7.67
C GLU A 94 -21.75 6.83 7.86
N ALA A 95 -20.85 6.54 6.92
CA ALA A 95 -19.90 5.42 6.98
C ALA A 95 -18.57 5.88 6.36
N PRO A 96 -17.77 6.69 7.08
CA PRO A 96 -16.58 7.30 6.53
C PRO A 96 -15.57 6.21 6.15
N ALA A 97 -15.05 6.29 4.93
CA ALA A 97 -14.11 5.31 4.40
C ALA A 97 -12.99 5.96 3.61
N ILE A 98 -11.83 5.30 3.64
CA ILE A 98 -10.71 5.55 2.74
C ILE A 98 -10.31 4.24 2.06
N GLU A 99 -10.05 4.31 0.77
CA GLU A 99 -9.68 3.17 -0.06
C GLU A 99 -8.41 3.50 -0.84
N PHE A 100 -7.41 2.65 -0.73
CA PHE A 100 -6.16 2.73 -1.48
C PHE A 100 -6.24 1.84 -2.71
N ASP A 101 -5.86 2.37 -3.87
CA ASP A 101 -5.55 1.55 -5.04
C ASP A 101 -4.04 1.33 -5.07
N LEU A 102 -3.61 0.10 -4.74
CA LEU A 102 -2.20 -0.30 -4.76
C LEU A 102 -1.61 -0.34 -6.18
N GLN A 103 -2.41 -0.04 -7.21
CA GLN A 103 -2.10 -0.08 -8.65
C GLN A 103 -1.78 -1.47 -9.19
N SER A 104 -1.50 -2.43 -8.31
CA SER A 104 -1.41 -3.85 -8.60
C SER A 104 -1.86 -4.72 -7.43
N ALA A 105 -1.95 -6.03 -7.66
CA ALA A 105 -2.36 -6.99 -6.66
C ALA A 105 -1.14 -7.55 -5.92
N TYR A 106 -1.15 -7.50 -4.59
CA TYR A 106 -0.04 -7.92 -3.72
C TYR A 106 -0.48 -8.94 -2.68
N TRP A 107 0.45 -9.81 -2.28
CA TRP A 107 0.32 -10.59 -1.06
C TRP A 107 0.63 -9.70 0.15
N ILE A 108 -0.40 -9.06 0.69
CA ILE A 108 -0.27 -8.15 1.82
C ILE A 108 0.01 -8.97 3.10
N GLU A 109 1.10 -8.66 3.79
CA GLU A 109 1.47 -9.33 5.05
C GLU A 109 1.00 -8.57 6.29
N GLY A 110 0.82 -7.25 6.17
CA GLY A 110 0.33 -6.47 7.28
C GLY A 110 -0.05 -5.05 6.93
N ILE A 111 -0.86 -4.47 7.80
CA ILE A 111 -1.29 -3.08 7.73
C ILE A 111 -1.02 -2.44 9.08
N VAL A 112 -0.35 -1.28 9.08
CA VAL A 112 -0.12 -0.48 10.27
C VAL A 112 -0.91 0.81 10.15
N VAL A 113 -1.75 1.09 11.15
CA VAL A 113 -2.63 2.26 11.17
C VAL A 113 -2.26 3.16 12.36
N HIS A 114 -1.84 4.37 12.04
CA HIS A 114 -1.58 5.44 13.00
C HIS A 114 -2.80 6.35 13.08
N ASN A 115 -3.39 6.43 14.26
CA ASN A 115 -4.59 7.23 14.53
C ASN A 115 -4.22 8.70 14.80
N SER A 116 -5.15 9.61 14.51
CA SER A 116 -4.96 11.03 14.81
C SER A 116 -4.96 11.30 16.30
N VAL A 117 -4.05 12.17 16.75
CA VAL A 117 -4.01 12.70 18.11
C VAL A 117 -5.31 13.42 18.50
N ALA A 118 -6.01 14.02 17.52
CA ALA A 118 -7.22 14.78 17.76
C ALA A 118 -8.48 13.89 17.68
N GLY A 119 -8.94 13.44 18.86
CA GLY A 119 -10.18 12.67 19.02
C GLY A 119 -10.04 11.18 18.69
N PRO A 120 -9.10 10.46 19.34
CA PRO A 120 -8.74 9.09 18.94
C PRO A 120 -9.84 8.04 19.15
N ASP A 121 -10.75 8.26 20.10
CA ASP A 121 -11.89 7.38 20.37
C ASP A 121 -12.80 7.17 19.15
N ARG A 122 -12.73 8.06 18.17
CA ARG A 122 -13.53 7.99 16.94
C ARG A 122 -13.15 6.80 16.06
N ALA A 123 -11.91 6.33 16.14
CA ALA A 123 -11.45 5.15 15.38
C ALA A 123 -11.83 3.81 16.03
N ARG A 124 -12.56 3.78 17.15
CA ARG A 124 -12.92 2.54 17.88
C ARG A 124 -13.67 1.50 17.05
N SER A 125 -14.39 1.95 16.02
CA SER A 125 -15.19 1.07 15.14
C SER A 125 -14.49 0.73 13.83
N LEU A 126 -13.20 1.11 13.69
CA LEU A 126 -12.39 0.87 12.50
C LEU A 126 -12.44 -0.60 12.10
N ALA A 127 -12.73 -0.81 10.83
CA ALA A 127 -12.62 -2.08 10.16
C ALA A 127 -11.77 -1.93 8.89
N VAL A 128 -11.09 -3.01 8.52
CA VAL A 128 -10.24 -3.08 7.34
C VAL A 128 -10.69 -4.26 6.47
N SER A 129 -10.82 -3.99 5.18
CA SER A 129 -11.19 -4.98 4.19
C SER A 129 -10.28 -4.89 2.97
N LEU A 130 -10.06 -6.03 2.34
CA LEU A 130 -9.26 -6.16 1.12
C LEU A 130 -10.12 -6.56 -0.06
N SER A 131 -9.74 -6.16 -1.25
CA SER A 131 -10.38 -6.59 -2.49
C SER A 131 -9.36 -6.64 -3.63
N ASN A 132 -9.61 -7.50 -4.62
CA ASN A 132 -8.84 -7.52 -5.86
C ASN A 132 -9.51 -6.74 -6.99
N ASP A 133 -10.83 -6.50 -6.90
CA ASP A 133 -11.66 -5.96 -7.99
C ASP A 133 -12.49 -4.73 -7.60
N ARG A 134 -12.41 -4.30 -6.34
CA ARG A 134 -13.17 -3.17 -5.76
C ARG A 134 -14.67 -3.44 -5.64
N VAL A 135 -15.11 -4.68 -5.86
CA VAL A 135 -16.51 -5.11 -5.72
C VAL A 135 -16.63 -5.99 -4.49
N ASP A 136 -15.86 -7.08 -4.46
CA ASP A 136 -15.93 -8.06 -3.39
C ASP A 136 -14.86 -7.76 -2.34
N TYR A 137 -15.31 -7.25 -1.19
CA TYR A 137 -14.46 -6.90 -0.05
C TYR A 137 -14.49 -7.97 1.03
N GLN A 138 -13.32 -8.51 1.35
CA GLN A 138 -13.13 -9.48 2.43
C GLN A 138 -12.65 -8.77 3.69
N PRO A 139 -13.33 -8.91 4.84
CA PRO A 139 -12.87 -8.32 6.09
C PRO A 139 -11.62 -9.03 6.59
N VAL A 140 -10.56 -8.27 6.86
CA VAL A 140 -9.32 -8.76 7.50
C VAL A 140 -9.17 -8.29 8.94
N PHE A 141 -9.91 -7.25 9.31
CA PHE A 141 -9.98 -6.74 10.67
C PHE A 141 -11.33 -6.08 10.93
N ALA A 142 -12.06 -6.53 11.94
CA ALA A 142 -13.35 -5.97 12.34
C ALA A 142 -13.64 -6.31 13.82
N PRO A 143 -13.04 -5.59 14.78
CA PRO A 143 -13.18 -5.90 16.19
C PRO A 143 -14.62 -5.67 16.67
N ASP A 144 -15.03 -6.30 17.77
CA ASP A 144 -16.33 -6.00 18.38
C ASP A 144 -16.31 -4.61 19.04
N GLN A 145 -17.33 -3.78 18.77
CA GLN A 145 -17.38 -2.36 19.13
C GLN A 145 -17.27 -2.10 20.64
N ALA A 146 -17.67 -3.07 21.48
CA ALA A 146 -17.83 -2.85 22.91
C ALA A 146 -16.53 -2.96 23.74
N ALA A 147 -15.43 -3.48 23.18
CA ALA A 147 -14.23 -3.81 23.96
C ALA A 147 -12.90 -3.43 23.29
N TRP A 148 -12.91 -2.79 22.12
CA TRP A 148 -11.66 -2.48 21.43
C TRP A 148 -10.98 -1.25 22.05
N PRO A 149 -9.69 -1.36 22.46
CA PRO A 149 -8.97 -0.22 23.01
C PRO A 149 -8.72 0.84 21.93
N VAL A 150 -8.66 2.08 22.38
CA VAL A 150 -8.21 3.20 21.56
C VAL A 150 -6.74 2.96 21.20
N PHE A 151 -6.38 3.08 19.92
CA PHE A 151 -5.01 2.94 19.42
C PHE A 151 -4.53 4.24 18.79
N GLY A 152 -3.22 4.40 18.62
CA GLY A 152 -2.59 5.64 18.18
C GLY A 152 -2.83 6.81 19.15
N ALA A 153 -2.60 8.05 18.69
CA ALA A 153 -2.78 9.25 19.51
C ALA A 153 -2.07 9.21 20.88
N TRP A 154 -0.74 9.22 20.85
CA TRP A 154 0.16 8.99 21.99
C TRP A 154 0.31 7.54 22.46
N GLN A 155 -0.43 6.60 21.88
CA GLN A 155 -0.26 5.15 22.06
C GLN A 155 0.36 4.50 20.82
N ASP A 156 0.63 3.19 20.91
CA ASP A 156 1.13 2.39 19.79
C ASP A 156 0.13 2.36 18.62
N ALA A 157 0.67 2.24 17.41
CA ALA A 157 -0.10 2.06 16.20
C ALA A 157 -0.85 0.71 16.22
N LEU A 158 -2.00 0.67 15.54
CA LEU A 158 -2.68 -0.61 15.30
C LEU A 158 -1.92 -1.37 14.23
N THR A 159 -1.39 -2.54 14.58
CA THR A 159 -0.78 -3.48 13.64
C THR A 159 -1.75 -4.63 13.38
N ILE A 160 -2.09 -4.84 12.11
CA ILE A 160 -2.94 -5.92 11.63
C ILE A 160 -2.05 -6.86 10.82
N GLU A 161 -1.77 -8.03 11.35
CA GLU A 161 -1.11 -9.10 10.61
C GLU A 161 -2.13 -9.79 9.70
N ILE A 162 -1.74 -10.04 8.44
CA ILE A 162 -2.65 -10.57 7.42
C ILE A 162 -2.06 -11.87 6.88
N ASP A 163 -2.77 -12.96 7.12
CA ASP A 163 -2.50 -14.24 6.46
C ASP A 163 -3.21 -14.26 5.10
N ALA A 164 -2.65 -13.54 4.13
CA ALA A 164 -3.24 -13.42 2.81
C ALA A 164 -3.27 -14.77 2.09
N THR A 165 -4.48 -15.21 1.71
CA THR A 165 -4.73 -16.43 0.92
C THR A 165 -4.77 -16.17 -0.59
N ALA A 166 -4.83 -14.91 -0.99
CA ALA A 166 -4.81 -14.44 -2.38
C ALA A 166 -4.24 -13.02 -2.46
N PRO A 167 -3.66 -12.61 -3.61
CA PRO A 167 -3.19 -11.25 -3.81
C PRO A 167 -4.37 -10.26 -3.89
N GLN A 168 -4.17 -9.06 -3.34
CA GLN A 168 -5.18 -8.01 -3.19
C GLN A 168 -4.67 -6.67 -3.72
N ARG A 169 -5.53 -5.90 -4.38
CA ARG A 169 -5.18 -4.61 -4.99
C ARG A 169 -5.72 -3.41 -4.22
N PHE A 170 -6.85 -3.57 -3.57
CA PHE A 170 -7.54 -2.50 -2.87
C PHE A 170 -7.52 -2.75 -1.37
N VAL A 171 -7.19 -1.71 -0.62
CA VAL A 171 -7.22 -1.71 0.84
C VAL A 171 -8.23 -0.66 1.28
N LYS A 172 -9.28 -1.08 2.00
CA LYS A 172 -10.33 -0.19 2.47
C LYS A 172 -10.36 -0.15 3.99
N LEU A 173 -10.14 1.04 4.55
CA LEU A 173 -10.37 1.34 5.95
C LEU A 173 -11.71 2.06 6.07
N HIS A 174 -12.56 1.65 6.99
CA HIS A 174 -13.86 2.29 7.19
C HIS A 174 -14.31 2.23 8.65
N LEU A 175 -15.10 3.23 9.07
CA LEU A 175 -15.80 3.17 10.35
C LEU A 175 -17.20 2.59 10.16
N ARG A 176 -17.66 1.84 11.15
CA ARG A 176 -19.03 1.28 11.20
C ARG A 176 -20.03 2.21 11.91
N GLU A 177 -19.55 3.35 12.40
CA GLU A 177 -20.35 4.38 13.06
C GLU A 177 -20.33 5.69 12.25
N LYS A 178 -21.43 6.44 12.31
CA LYS A 178 -21.53 7.79 11.77
C LYS A 178 -20.74 8.77 12.63
N THR A 179 -19.50 9.05 12.25
CA THR A 179 -18.60 9.94 12.98
C THR A 179 -17.53 10.54 12.07
N TYR A 180 -16.65 11.36 12.63
CA TYR A 180 -15.46 11.84 11.94
C TYR A 180 -14.38 10.75 11.95
N PHE A 181 -13.82 10.44 10.79
CA PHE A 181 -12.69 9.54 10.67
C PHE A 181 -11.41 10.34 10.40
N HIS A 182 -10.51 10.31 11.37
CA HIS A 182 -9.22 10.98 11.30
C HIS A 182 -8.09 9.95 11.33
N LEU A 183 -7.14 10.08 10.40
CA LEU A 183 -5.97 9.21 10.33
C LEU A 183 -4.70 10.05 10.25
N ASP A 184 -3.63 9.53 10.82
CA ASP A 184 -2.31 10.11 10.72
C ASP A 184 -1.51 9.47 9.57
N CYS A 185 -1.36 8.14 9.63
CA CYS A 185 -0.61 7.35 8.64
C CYS A 185 -1.20 5.94 8.51
N VAL A 186 -1.04 5.34 7.34
CA VAL A 186 -1.43 3.97 7.00
C VAL A 186 -0.29 3.42 6.18
N GLN A 187 0.27 2.32 6.64
CA GLN A 187 1.35 1.62 5.97
C GLN A 187 0.84 0.25 5.57
N VAL A 188 1.12 -0.16 4.34
CA VAL A 188 0.73 -1.46 3.80
C VAL A 188 2.01 -2.21 3.48
N TYR A 189 2.24 -3.32 4.17
CA TYR A 189 3.48 -4.07 4.08
C TYR A 189 3.32 -5.32 3.21
N VAL A 190 4.28 -5.50 2.31
CA VAL A 190 4.44 -6.68 1.47
C VAL A 190 5.87 -7.19 1.58
N ARG A 191 6.07 -8.47 1.31
CA ARG A 191 7.42 -9.01 1.10
C ARG A 191 7.89 -8.72 -0.30
N SER A 192 9.01 -8.01 -0.42
CA SER A 192 9.59 -7.61 -1.69
C SER A 192 11.10 -7.79 -1.68
N PHE A 193 11.66 -8.10 -2.85
CA PHE A 193 13.10 -8.03 -3.12
C PHE A 193 13.51 -6.66 -3.66
N LEU A 194 12.55 -5.75 -3.90
CA LEU A 194 12.84 -4.39 -4.32
C LEU A 194 13.45 -3.64 -3.14
N SER A 195 14.60 -3.02 -3.40
CA SER A 195 15.17 -2.05 -2.48
C SER A 195 14.62 -0.67 -2.81
N ASP A 196 14.17 0.06 -1.78
CA ASP A 196 13.92 1.48 -1.92
C ASP A 196 15.26 2.12 -2.27
N THR A 197 15.41 2.53 -3.53
CA THR A 197 16.55 3.35 -3.92
C THR A 197 16.33 4.69 -3.26
N ASP A 198 17.01 4.91 -2.14
CA ASP A 198 17.15 6.22 -1.55
C ASP A 198 17.60 7.18 -2.66
N SER A 199 16.68 8.02 -3.12
CA SER A 199 16.98 9.15 -4.00
C SER A 199 17.66 10.30 -3.22
N ARG A 200 18.21 10.01 -2.04
CA ARG A 200 19.13 10.88 -1.31
C ARG A 200 20.53 10.61 -1.81
N GLY A 201 20.96 11.47 -2.71
CA GLY A 201 22.28 11.46 -3.31
C GLY A 201 23.40 11.26 -2.29
N ASP A 202 24.25 10.30 -2.61
CA ASP A 202 25.63 10.24 -2.17
C ASP A 202 26.30 11.58 -2.48
N THR A 203 26.35 12.45 -1.47
CA THR A 203 27.26 13.59 -1.41
C THR A 203 28.21 13.35 -0.25
N ARG A 204 29.11 12.39 -0.44
CA ARG A 204 30.43 12.42 0.19
C ARG A 204 31.52 12.53 -0.87
N ARG A 205 31.91 13.77 -1.15
CA ARG A 205 33.29 14.16 -1.43
C ARG A 205 33.65 15.33 -0.53
#